data_AF-A0A2N7QCX1-F1
#
_entry.id   AF-A0A2N7QCX1-F1
#
_cell.length_a   1.000
_cell.length_b   1.000
_cell.length_c   1.000
_cell.angle_alpha   90.00
_cell.angle_beta   90.00
_cell.angle_gamma   90.00
#
_symmetry.space_group_name_H-M   'P 1'
#
loop_
_entity.id
_entity.type
_entity.pdbx_description
1 polymer ?
#
loop_
_entity_poly.entity_id
_entity_poly.type
_entity_poly.pdbx_seq_one_letter_code
_entity_poly.pdbx_strand_id
1 'polypeptide(L)'
;MKKSKILVLMGLFLALVMVVQASAEVKKIKSIGQFTFARVRGKIPTPEVMKMLVDRYSADIKTGFEQAGSADLYQPFIDQLKTAQFEDTTWNPGDTVQWMLFRSHGKVKVSGELEWAGKKPVEVFAVKVKIGFKTYTFIIPKPCGNIALKGMVEEIPEAICALSVSPAKANINDPITVDMSASQYAKSLRVEVYDKQGNKVASKDLTPEAAKWQTKFDKPGEYLFKGVAINFADKASVNPCEGKVYINFPPVAKVVPSCTECKNYYGRPITFDASGSSDPDGEVTKVSFELTDNNGQVIDSHVDTQKPFTWEKTLYKEGTFNISVTAYDNDGASSASTPDSKKSITVTRKKLFDLIEGGPLLAHGSSYQTYIYFRTGLFTWINPDKISLTFTAGAGAPLKGSPWKAIMLAELLANAHFGNFYLGAGPGFTTKEETGRKAGVDGVGQIGYTIFNNYLKMSQIFFEFRAPIGRTFDSHKMAIGFRYCF
;
A
#
# COMPACT_ATOMS: atom_id res chain seq x y z
N MET A 1 38.75 -50.15 51.34
CA MET A 1 39.69 -49.85 50.24
C MET A 1 40.24 -51.15 49.62
N LYS A 2 39.59 -51.76 48.61
CA LYS A 2 40.23 -52.82 47.77
C LYS A 2 39.41 -53.35 46.57
N LYS A 3 38.47 -52.57 46.00
CA LYS A 3 37.72 -53.00 44.80
C LYS A 3 37.65 -52.00 43.63
N SER A 4 38.21 -50.79 43.73
CA SER A 4 38.09 -49.77 42.66
C SER A 4 39.36 -49.48 41.84
N LYS A 5 40.41 -50.32 41.93
CA LYS A 5 41.64 -50.15 41.12
C LYS A 5 41.84 -51.19 40.01
N ILE A 6 40.94 -52.17 39.87
CA ILE A 6 41.09 -53.27 38.90
C ILE A 6 40.25 -53.07 37.62
N LEU A 7 39.15 -52.29 37.67
CA LEU A 7 38.41 -51.91 36.44
C LEU A 7 39.05 -50.74 35.68
N VAL A 8 39.89 -49.94 36.32
CA VAL A 8 40.57 -48.79 35.68
C VAL A 8 41.78 -49.23 34.84
N LEU A 9 42.42 -50.36 35.16
CA LEU A 9 43.55 -50.88 34.37
C LEU A 9 43.13 -51.74 33.16
N MET A 10 41.90 -52.25 33.12
CA MET A 10 41.42 -53.10 32.01
C MET A 10 40.68 -52.31 30.92
N GLY A 11 40.18 -51.10 31.25
CA GLY A 11 39.58 -50.16 30.28
C GLY A 11 40.60 -49.28 29.53
N LEU A 12 41.81 -49.12 30.08
CA LEU A 12 42.90 -48.33 29.47
C LEU A 12 43.79 -49.15 28.51
N PHE A 13 43.66 -50.49 28.50
CA PHE A 13 44.41 -51.36 27.58
C PHE A 13 43.62 -51.71 26.30
N LEU A 14 42.31 -51.42 26.25
CA LEU A 14 41.48 -51.61 25.05
C LEU A 14 41.29 -50.32 24.23
N ALA A 15 41.72 -49.17 24.76
CA ALA A 15 41.70 -47.87 24.07
C ALA A 15 43.05 -47.50 23.42
N LEU A 16 44.01 -48.42 23.41
CA LEU A 16 45.27 -48.33 22.67
C LEU A 16 45.33 -49.41 21.58
N VAL A 17 44.21 -49.65 20.89
CA VAL A 17 44.29 -50.25 19.55
C VAL A 17 44.87 -49.17 18.66
N MET A 18 46.15 -49.35 18.37
CA MET A 18 46.91 -48.53 17.44
C MET A 18 46.10 -48.36 16.16
N VAL A 19 45.59 -47.15 15.91
CA VAL A 19 45.47 -46.68 14.53
C VAL A 19 46.90 -46.34 14.12
N VAL A 20 47.69 -47.39 13.83
CA VAL A 20 48.81 -47.22 12.91
C VAL A 20 48.12 -46.90 11.60
N GLN A 21 48.01 -45.63 11.25
CA GLN A 21 47.98 -45.28 9.85
C GLN A 21 49.30 -45.82 9.31
N ALA A 22 49.26 -47.00 8.71
CA ALA A 22 50.31 -47.43 7.82
C ALA A 22 50.35 -46.36 6.74
N SER A 23 51.23 -45.39 6.87
CA SER A 23 51.62 -44.53 5.76
C SER A 23 52.19 -45.48 4.72
N ALA A 24 51.36 -45.86 3.75
CA ALA A 24 51.80 -46.73 2.67
C ALA A 24 52.93 -45.98 1.95
N GLU A 25 54.16 -46.44 2.14
CA GLU A 25 55.32 -45.88 1.46
C GLU A 25 55.06 -45.95 -0.05
N VAL A 26 55.10 -44.80 -0.73
CA VAL A 26 54.77 -44.71 -2.16
C VAL A 26 55.68 -45.66 -2.93
N LYS A 27 55.07 -46.59 -3.67
CA LYS A 27 55.83 -47.66 -4.31
C LYS A 27 56.59 -47.10 -5.52
N LYS A 28 57.92 -47.09 -5.42
CA LYS A 28 58.80 -46.62 -6.49
C LYS A 28 58.96 -47.67 -7.59
N ILE A 29 58.70 -47.27 -8.84
CA ILE A 29 58.94 -48.12 -10.01
C ILE A 29 60.04 -47.52 -10.89
N LYS A 30 60.97 -48.37 -11.35
CA LYS A 30 62.14 -47.96 -12.15
C LYS A 30 62.07 -48.41 -13.61
N SER A 31 61.07 -49.22 -13.96
CA SER A 31 60.84 -49.77 -15.29
C SER A 31 59.34 -49.83 -15.59
N ILE A 32 58.99 -49.67 -16.87
CA ILE A 32 57.62 -49.71 -17.37
C ILE A 32 57.58 -50.52 -18.68
N GLY A 33 56.45 -51.14 -19.01
CA GLY A 33 56.32 -52.01 -20.20
C GLY A 33 56.37 -53.51 -19.94
N GLN A 34 56.70 -53.95 -18.72
CA GLN A 34 56.66 -55.38 -18.35
C GLN A 34 55.22 -55.91 -18.22
N PHE A 35 54.33 -55.09 -17.66
CA PHE A 35 52.91 -55.33 -17.59
C PHE A 35 52.19 -54.25 -18.41
N THR A 36 51.68 -54.66 -19.58
CA THR A 36 51.04 -53.77 -20.55
C THR A 36 49.53 -53.99 -20.54
N PHE A 37 48.77 -52.91 -20.42
CA PHE A 37 47.32 -52.96 -20.53
C PHE A 37 46.88 -53.30 -21.95
N ALA A 38 47.46 -52.61 -22.94
CA ALA A 38 47.28 -52.91 -24.35
C ALA A 38 48.63 -53.17 -25.02
N ARG A 39 48.77 -54.32 -25.68
CA ARG A 39 49.98 -54.65 -26.46
C ARG A 39 49.91 -53.96 -27.81
N VAL A 40 50.70 -52.93 -28.02
CA VAL A 40 50.93 -52.32 -29.33
C VAL A 40 52.17 -52.98 -29.93
N ARG A 41 52.02 -53.72 -31.04
CA ARG A 41 53.15 -54.31 -31.77
C ARG A 41 53.72 -53.25 -32.73
N GLY A 42 54.97 -52.82 -32.52
CA GLY A 42 55.66 -51.89 -33.43
C GLY A 42 55.87 -50.49 -32.85
N LYS A 43 55.75 -49.46 -33.70
CA LYS A 43 56.00 -48.04 -33.37
C LYS A 43 55.10 -47.56 -32.22
N ILE A 44 55.56 -46.52 -31.52
CA ILE A 44 54.84 -45.83 -30.44
C ILE A 44 53.39 -45.52 -30.89
N PRO A 45 52.36 -45.95 -30.13
CA PRO A 45 50.96 -45.74 -30.52
C PRO A 45 50.62 -44.25 -30.62
N THR A 46 49.77 -43.88 -31.59
CA THR A 46 49.24 -42.53 -31.73
C THR A 46 48.00 -42.32 -30.84
N PRO A 47 47.58 -41.06 -30.61
CA PRO A 47 46.32 -40.76 -29.93
C PRO A 47 45.10 -41.54 -30.46
N GLU A 48 44.98 -41.71 -31.77
CA GLU A 48 43.87 -42.42 -32.42
C GLU A 48 43.90 -43.93 -32.11
N VAL A 49 45.10 -44.51 -32.07
CA VAL A 49 45.30 -45.90 -31.65
C VAL A 49 44.87 -46.08 -30.20
N MET A 50 45.18 -45.12 -29.33
CA MET A 50 44.78 -45.17 -27.92
C MET A 50 43.26 -45.11 -27.74
N LYS A 51 42.54 -44.30 -28.51
CA LYS A 51 41.06 -44.27 -28.51
C LYS A 51 40.47 -45.63 -28.87
N MET A 52 40.94 -46.23 -29.96
CA MET A 52 40.49 -47.56 -30.39
C MET A 52 40.75 -48.66 -29.34
N LEU A 53 41.90 -48.59 -28.66
CA LEU A 53 42.24 -49.56 -27.62
C LEU A 53 41.34 -49.40 -26.40
N VAL A 54 41.03 -48.17 -26.00
CA VAL A 54 40.11 -47.92 -24.87
C VAL A 54 38.70 -48.44 -25.17
N ASP A 55 38.18 -48.23 -26.38
CA ASP A 55 36.88 -48.79 -26.77
C ASP A 55 36.90 -50.33 -26.75
N ARG A 56 37.96 -50.95 -27.29
CA ARG A 56 38.11 -52.42 -27.31
C ARG A 56 38.21 -53.03 -25.91
N TYR A 57 38.89 -52.36 -24.99
CA TYR A 57 39.12 -52.84 -23.63
C TYR A 57 38.18 -52.21 -22.60
N SER A 58 37.06 -51.62 -23.03
CA SER A 58 36.11 -50.89 -22.18
C SER A 58 35.68 -51.67 -20.92
N ALA A 59 35.36 -52.97 -21.05
CA ALA A 59 35.00 -53.83 -19.90
C ALA A 59 36.15 -54.06 -18.92
N ASP A 60 37.38 -54.19 -19.42
CA ASP A 60 38.58 -54.33 -18.60
C ASP A 60 38.91 -53.01 -17.88
N ILE A 61 38.69 -51.87 -18.54
CA ILE A 61 38.85 -50.53 -17.94
C ILE A 61 37.82 -50.34 -16.84
N LYS A 62 36.56 -50.73 -17.05
CA LYS A 62 35.50 -50.69 -16.02
C LYS A 62 35.92 -51.44 -14.76
N THR A 63 36.30 -52.71 -14.93
CA THR A 63 36.78 -53.58 -13.84
C THR A 63 37.93 -52.93 -13.09
N GLY A 64 38.82 -52.28 -13.83
CA GLY A 64 39.93 -51.51 -13.30
C GLY A 64 39.54 -50.31 -12.45
N PHE A 65 38.67 -49.45 -12.96
CA PHE A 65 38.19 -48.28 -12.24
C PHE A 65 37.42 -48.68 -10.97
N GLU A 66 36.66 -49.78 -11.02
CA GLU A 66 36.02 -50.38 -9.84
C GLU A 66 37.04 -50.87 -8.80
N GLN A 67 38.07 -51.61 -9.24
CA GLN A 67 39.18 -52.04 -8.37
C GLN A 67 39.96 -50.87 -7.76
N ALA A 68 40.03 -49.74 -8.46
CA ALA A 68 40.67 -48.50 -8.01
C ALA A 68 39.80 -47.68 -7.03
N GLY A 69 38.58 -48.13 -6.71
CA GLY A 69 37.61 -47.34 -5.93
C GLY A 69 37.15 -46.07 -6.66
N SER A 70 37.28 -46.03 -7.98
CA SER A 70 37.01 -44.88 -8.86
C SER A 70 35.91 -45.21 -9.88
N ALA A 71 34.94 -46.05 -9.52
CA ALA A 71 33.89 -46.52 -10.42
C ALA A 71 33.12 -45.37 -11.09
N ASP A 72 32.85 -44.28 -10.36
CA ASP A 72 32.15 -43.09 -10.87
C ASP A 72 32.91 -42.35 -11.98
N LEU A 73 34.22 -42.56 -12.10
CA LEU A 73 35.05 -41.94 -13.15
C LEU A 73 35.00 -42.72 -14.47
N TYR A 74 34.58 -43.98 -14.45
CA TYR A 74 34.66 -44.86 -15.62
C TYR A 74 33.87 -44.33 -16.80
N GLN A 75 32.57 -44.04 -16.59
CA GLN A 75 31.69 -43.62 -17.68
C GLN A 75 32.12 -42.25 -18.24
N PRO A 76 32.37 -41.21 -17.41
CA PRO A 76 32.91 -39.94 -17.89
C PRO A 76 34.26 -40.08 -18.61
N PHE A 77 35.14 -40.97 -18.14
CA PHE A 77 36.43 -41.23 -18.77
C PHE A 77 36.25 -41.79 -20.18
N ILE A 78 35.45 -42.85 -20.36
CA ILE A 78 35.21 -43.45 -21.68
C ILE A 78 34.58 -42.44 -22.65
N ASP A 79 33.57 -41.70 -22.21
CA ASP A 79 32.83 -40.79 -23.10
C ASP A 79 33.68 -39.59 -23.54
N GLN A 80 34.45 -38.99 -22.62
CA GLN A 80 35.31 -37.86 -22.95
C GLN A 80 36.56 -38.27 -23.73
N LEU A 81 37.09 -39.48 -23.51
CA LEU A 81 38.29 -39.93 -24.22
C LEU A 81 38.09 -40.07 -25.74
N LYS A 82 36.88 -40.43 -26.18
CA LYS A 82 36.53 -40.57 -27.61
C LYS A 82 36.80 -39.27 -28.38
N THR A 83 36.46 -38.13 -27.78
CA THR A 83 36.63 -36.81 -28.40
C THR A 83 37.85 -36.04 -27.87
N ALA A 84 38.51 -36.53 -26.82
CA ALA A 84 39.67 -35.88 -26.23
C ALA A 84 40.80 -35.64 -27.23
N GLN A 85 41.46 -34.49 -27.08
CA GLN A 85 42.79 -34.26 -27.62
C GLN A 85 43.80 -34.73 -26.58
N PHE A 86 44.68 -35.64 -26.98
CA PHE A 86 45.74 -36.12 -26.10
C PHE A 86 46.91 -35.15 -26.12
N GLU A 87 47.41 -34.81 -24.95
CA GLU A 87 48.61 -33.99 -24.81
C GLU A 87 49.83 -34.92 -24.72
N ASP A 88 50.79 -34.72 -25.62
CA ASP A 88 52.09 -35.36 -25.55
C ASP A 88 52.93 -34.74 -24.43
N THR A 89 53.23 -35.53 -23.40
CA THR A 89 54.00 -35.08 -22.24
C THR A 89 54.84 -36.21 -21.67
N THR A 90 55.48 -35.99 -20.52
CA THR A 90 56.30 -36.98 -19.84
C THR A 90 55.87 -37.20 -18.39
N TRP A 91 56.03 -38.44 -17.92
CA TRP A 91 56.03 -38.77 -16.51
C TRP A 91 57.48 -38.72 -16.01
N ASN A 92 57.81 -37.67 -15.25
CA ASN A 92 59.18 -37.34 -14.89
C ASN A 92 59.65 -38.09 -13.63
N PRO A 93 60.96 -38.31 -13.46
CA PRO A 93 61.47 -38.90 -12.22
C PRO A 93 61.05 -38.08 -10.99
N GLY A 94 60.45 -38.75 -10.00
CA GLY A 94 59.88 -38.15 -8.79
C GLY A 94 58.39 -37.83 -8.87
N ASP A 95 57.79 -37.80 -10.06
CA ASP A 95 56.33 -37.60 -10.21
C ASP A 95 55.56 -38.84 -9.73
N THR A 96 54.41 -38.63 -9.12
CA THR A 96 53.52 -39.70 -8.66
C THR A 96 52.24 -39.82 -9.49
N VAL A 97 51.61 -40.99 -9.39
CA VAL A 97 50.23 -41.25 -9.81
C VAL A 97 49.49 -41.93 -8.67
N GLN A 98 48.22 -41.59 -8.48
CA GLN A 98 47.38 -42.13 -7.39
C GLN A 98 47.14 -43.64 -7.54
N TRP A 99 46.98 -44.10 -8.78
CA TRP A 99 46.91 -45.51 -9.13
C TRP A 99 47.22 -45.72 -10.60
N MET A 100 47.58 -46.95 -10.97
CA MET A 100 47.77 -47.37 -12.35
C MET A 100 47.09 -48.72 -12.63
N LEU A 101 46.29 -48.72 -13.69
CA LEU A 101 45.65 -49.87 -14.31
C LEU A 101 46.62 -50.59 -15.24
N PHE A 102 46.75 -51.90 -15.11
CA PHE A 102 47.55 -52.73 -16.01
C PHE A 102 46.97 -54.16 -16.12
N ARG A 103 47.48 -54.95 -17.07
CA ARG A 103 47.17 -56.38 -17.17
C ARG A 103 48.37 -57.22 -16.78
N SER A 104 48.13 -58.25 -15.96
CA SER A 104 49.11 -59.26 -15.59
C SER A 104 48.47 -60.64 -15.72
N HIS A 105 49.09 -61.54 -16.48
CA HIS A 105 48.57 -62.89 -16.72
C HIS A 105 47.11 -62.91 -17.23
N GLY A 106 46.77 -61.98 -18.13
CA GLY A 106 45.43 -61.86 -18.72
C GLY A 106 44.36 -61.24 -17.80
N LYS A 107 44.70 -60.89 -16.56
CA LYS A 107 43.77 -60.26 -15.60
C LYS A 107 44.09 -58.78 -15.40
N VAL A 108 43.05 -57.97 -15.27
CA VAL A 108 43.16 -56.55 -14.87
C VAL A 108 43.60 -56.47 -13.41
N LYS A 109 44.57 -55.60 -13.14
CA LYS A 109 45.05 -55.25 -11.81
C LYS A 109 45.24 -53.74 -11.71
N VAL A 110 45.11 -53.24 -10.48
CA VAL A 110 45.33 -51.84 -10.14
C VAL A 110 46.42 -51.75 -9.07
N SER A 111 47.33 -50.79 -9.23
CA SER A 111 48.28 -50.45 -8.18
C SER A 111 47.69 -49.44 -7.20
N GLY A 112 48.26 -49.34 -6.00
CA GLY A 112 48.15 -48.10 -5.21
C GLY A 112 49.01 -46.98 -5.82
N GLU A 113 49.33 -45.98 -5.00
CA GLU A 113 50.16 -44.85 -5.41
C GLU A 113 51.55 -45.31 -5.88
N LEU A 114 51.99 -44.78 -7.03
CA LEU A 114 53.28 -45.10 -7.63
C LEU A 114 54.09 -43.83 -7.86
N GLU A 115 55.39 -43.89 -7.57
CA GLU A 115 56.36 -42.86 -7.94
C GLU A 115 57.24 -43.38 -9.08
N TRP A 116 57.46 -42.57 -10.11
CA TRP A 116 58.44 -42.90 -11.15
C TRP A 116 59.86 -42.63 -10.65
N ALA A 117 60.63 -43.68 -10.42
CA ALA A 117 62.03 -43.62 -9.96
C ALA A 117 63.03 -44.04 -11.04
N GLY A 118 62.63 -44.00 -12.32
CA GLY A 118 63.50 -44.29 -13.45
C GLY A 118 64.51 -43.16 -13.72
N LYS A 119 65.59 -43.45 -14.45
CA LYS A 119 66.65 -42.48 -14.76
C LYS A 119 66.26 -41.46 -15.84
N LYS A 120 65.24 -41.74 -16.65
CA LYS A 120 64.75 -40.89 -17.74
C LYS A 120 63.23 -40.74 -17.64
N PRO A 121 62.65 -39.61 -18.09
CA PRO A 121 61.21 -39.47 -18.21
C PRO A 121 60.59 -40.52 -19.13
N VAL A 122 59.35 -40.90 -18.84
CA VAL A 122 58.55 -41.79 -19.70
C VAL A 122 57.62 -40.94 -20.54
N GLU A 123 57.59 -41.14 -21.85
CA GLU A 123 56.59 -40.49 -22.69
C GLU A 123 55.18 -41.02 -22.38
N VAL A 124 54.24 -40.11 -22.14
CA VAL A 124 52.86 -40.42 -21.83
C VAL A 124 51.92 -39.54 -22.65
N PHE A 125 50.71 -40.04 -22.90
CA PHE A 125 49.60 -39.20 -23.32
C PHE A 125 48.83 -38.75 -22.08
N ALA A 126 48.65 -37.45 -21.90
CA ALA A 126 47.76 -36.92 -20.86
C ALA A 126 46.37 -36.63 -21.43
N VAL A 127 45.35 -36.95 -20.64
CA VAL A 127 43.94 -36.61 -20.93
C VAL A 127 43.28 -36.09 -19.66
N LYS A 128 42.48 -35.03 -19.82
CA LYS A 128 41.70 -34.44 -18.75
C LYS A 128 40.24 -34.89 -18.88
N VAL A 129 39.66 -35.35 -17.78
CA VAL A 129 38.25 -35.74 -17.67
C VAL A 129 37.57 -34.82 -16.66
N LYS A 130 36.53 -34.12 -17.09
CA LYS A 130 35.79 -33.17 -16.25
C LYS A 130 34.49 -33.77 -15.74
N ILE A 131 34.25 -33.67 -14.44
CA ILE A 131 33.00 -34.09 -13.78
C ILE A 131 32.60 -32.97 -12.81
N GLY A 132 31.53 -32.23 -13.12
CA GLY A 132 31.17 -31.03 -12.37
C GLY A 132 32.33 -30.02 -12.36
N PHE A 133 32.76 -29.62 -11.16
CA PHE A 133 33.91 -28.72 -10.95
C PHE A 133 35.25 -29.43 -10.79
N LYS A 134 35.29 -30.77 -10.94
CA LYS A 134 36.49 -31.58 -10.78
C LYS A 134 37.09 -31.93 -12.13
N THR A 135 38.38 -31.67 -12.29
CA THR A 135 39.18 -32.09 -13.45
C THR A 135 40.16 -33.17 -13.03
N TYR A 136 39.95 -34.39 -13.52
CA TYR A 136 40.82 -35.54 -13.31
C TYR A 136 41.83 -35.61 -14.45
N THR A 137 43.12 -35.72 -14.12
CA THR A 137 44.18 -35.88 -15.12
C THR A 137 44.62 -37.34 -15.15
N PHE A 138 44.39 -38.01 -16.27
CA PHE A 138 44.90 -39.34 -16.53
C PHE A 138 46.13 -39.26 -17.42
N ILE A 139 47.08 -40.15 -17.18
CA ILE A 139 48.23 -40.35 -18.07
C ILE A 139 48.26 -41.78 -18.57
N ILE A 140 48.63 -41.94 -19.83
CA ILE A 140 48.75 -43.23 -20.49
C ILE A 140 50.17 -43.38 -21.02
N PRO A 141 51.04 -44.15 -20.36
CA PRO A 141 52.39 -44.33 -20.81
C PRO A 141 52.45 -45.05 -22.15
N LYS A 142 53.06 -44.38 -23.13
CA LYS A 142 53.13 -44.85 -24.51
C LYS A 142 53.75 -46.25 -24.65
N PRO A 143 54.77 -46.65 -23.85
CA PRO A 143 55.36 -47.98 -23.97
C PRO A 143 54.43 -49.15 -23.57
N CYS A 144 53.35 -48.90 -22.82
CA CYS A 144 52.55 -49.99 -22.23
C CYS A 144 51.04 -49.81 -22.31
N GLY A 145 50.54 -48.62 -22.65
CA GLY A 145 49.12 -48.31 -22.74
C GLY A 145 48.38 -48.41 -21.41
N ASN A 146 49.09 -48.48 -20.27
CA ASN A 146 48.50 -48.50 -18.94
C ASN A 146 47.76 -47.19 -18.67
N ILE A 147 46.71 -47.20 -17.87
CA ILE A 147 45.93 -46.00 -17.56
C ILE A 147 46.23 -45.64 -16.11
N ALA A 148 46.74 -44.45 -15.85
CA ALA A 148 47.01 -43.99 -14.50
C ALA A 148 46.29 -42.69 -14.19
N LEU A 149 45.74 -42.57 -12.99
CA LEU A 149 45.21 -41.31 -12.49
C LEU A 149 46.36 -40.52 -11.86
N LYS A 150 46.77 -39.43 -12.51
CA LYS A 150 47.82 -38.54 -11.98
C LYS A 150 47.30 -37.74 -10.79
N GLY A 151 46.07 -37.25 -10.87
CA GLY A 151 45.42 -36.53 -9.77
C GLY A 151 44.14 -35.83 -10.20
N MET A 152 43.57 -35.06 -9.28
CA MET A 152 42.34 -34.29 -9.48
C MET A 152 42.52 -32.87 -8.94
N VAL A 153 42.01 -31.89 -9.67
CA VAL A 153 41.89 -30.50 -9.23
C VAL A 153 40.41 -30.12 -9.25
N GLU A 154 39.93 -29.53 -8.15
CA GLU A 154 38.57 -29.00 -8.04
C GLU A 154 38.60 -27.47 -8.10
N GLU A 155 37.99 -26.89 -9.13
CA GLU A 155 37.94 -25.45 -9.38
C GLU A 155 36.49 -25.00 -9.34
N ILE A 156 36.00 -24.68 -8.14
CA ILE A 156 34.65 -24.16 -7.96
C ILE A 156 34.66 -22.66 -8.29
N PRO A 157 33.91 -22.21 -9.32
CA PRO A 157 33.85 -20.80 -9.67
C PRO A 157 33.24 -19.97 -8.54
N GLU A 158 33.58 -18.68 -8.51
CA GLU A 158 32.93 -17.73 -7.62
C GLU A 158 31.45 -17.59 -8.00
N ALA A 159 30.58 -17.46 -6.99
CA ALA A 159 29.18 -17.18 -7.25
C ALA A 159 29.03 -15.76 -7.80
N ILE A 160 28.19 -15.62 -8.82
CA ILE A 160 27.79 -14.32 -9.35
C ILE A 160 26.38 -14.05 -8.84
N CYS A 161 26.24 -13.04 -7.98
CA CYS A 161 24.93 -12.61 -7.52
C CYS A 161 24.30 -11.65 -8.52
N ALA A 162 23.05 -11.90 -8.90
CA ALA A 162 22.23 -10.97 -9.65
C ALA A 162 20.90 -10.80 -8.92
N LEU A 163 20.51 -9.56 -8.65
CA LEU A 163 19.31 -9.19 -7.91
C LEU A 163 18.57 -8.10 -8.68
N SER A 164 17.28 -8.29 -8.89
CA SER A 164 16.37 -7.29 -9.43
C SER A 164 15.20 -7.09 -8.46
N VAL A 165 14.79 -5.84 -8.27
CA VAL A 165 13.66 -5.45 -7.41
C VAL A 165 12.69 -4.64 -8.26
N SER A 166 11.41 -5.04 -8.24
CA SER A 166 10.37 -4.41 -9.06
C SER A 166 9.03 -4.37 -8.31
N PRO A 167 8.23 -3.29 -8.45
CA PRO A 167 8.54 -2.06 -9.17
C PRO A 167 9.59 -1.20 -8.45
N ALA A 168 10.11 -0.16 -9.11
CA ALA A 168 11.04 0.80 -8.51
C ALA A 168 10.36 1.77 -7.53
N LYS A 169 9.07 2.08 -7.77
CA LYS A 169 8.20 2.87 -6.90
C LYS A 169 6.88 2.12 -6.70
N ALA A 170 6.36 2.12 -5.48
CA ALA A 170 5.10 1.46 -5.13
C ALA A 170 4.38 2.22 -4.00
N ASN A 171 3.08 1.97 -3.81
CA ASN A 171 2.35 2.49 -2.66
C ASN A 171 2.49 1.55 -1.45
N ILE A 172 2.09 2.04 -0.29
CA ILE A 172 2.05 1.23 0.93
C ILE A 172 1.23 -0.05 0.68
N ASN A 173 1.78 -1.19 1.12
CA ASN A 173 1.24 -2.54 0.95
C ASN A 173 1.19 -3.10 -0.48
N ASP A 174 1.65 -2.37 -1.49
CA ASP A 174 1.80 -2.93 -2.84
C ASP A 174 2.84 -4.07 -2.86
N PRO A 175 2.63 -5.10 -3.70
CA PRO A 175 3.55 -6.22 -3.80
C PRO A 175 4.87 -5.79 -4.48
N ILE A 176 5.98 -6.05 -3.80
CA ILE A 176 7.34 -5.90 -4.31
C ILE A 176 7.90 -7.27 -4.64
N THR A 177 8.36 -7.44 -5.88
CA THR A 177 8.99 -8.67 -6.36
C THR A 177 10.51 -8.52 -6.32
N VAL A 178 11.15 -9.48 -5.66
CA VAL A 178 12.59 -9.66 -5.62
C VAL A 178 12.93 -10.89 -6.46
N ASP A 179 13.77 -10.71 -7.47
CA ASP A 179 14.16 -11.75 -8.42
C ASP A 179 15.68 -11.92 -8.42
N MET A 180 16.14 -13.08 -7.98
CA MET A 180 17.56 -13.46 -8.00
C MET A 180 17.88 -14.56 -9.02
N SER A 181 16.95 -14.87 -9.93
CA SER A 181 17.06 -16.00 -10.86
C SER A 181 18.21 -15.89 -11.88
N ALA A 182 18.75 -14.69 -12.10
CA ALA A 182 19.90 -14.47 -12.96
C ALA A 182 21.26 -14.76 -12.27
N SER A 183 21.25 -15.15 -10.98
CA SER A 183 22.48 -15.51 -10.25
C SER A 183 23.10 -16.78 -10.81
N GLN A 184 24.43 -16.88 -10.83
CA GLN A 184 25.18 -18.00 -11.40
C GLN A 184 26.11 -18.66 -10.38
N TYR A 185 26.39 -19.95 -10.60
CA TYR A 185 27.27 -20.77 -9.76
C TYR A 185 26.91 -20.79 -8.27
N ALA A 186 25.63 -20.53 -7.96
CA ALA A 186 25.13 -20.46 -6.60
C ALA A 186 24.46 -21.78 -6.21
N LYS A 187 24.72 -22.25 -4.99
CA LYS A 187 23.95 -23.33 -4.33
C LYS A 187 22.82 -22.78 -3.44
N SER A 188 22.97 -21.56 -2.94
CA SER A 188 21.96 -20.87 -2.15
C SER A 188 22.06 -19.36 -2.35
N LEU A 189 20.97 -18.67 -2.07
CA LEU A 189 20.80 -17.24 -2.24
C LEU A 189 20.23 -16.66 -0.94
N ARG A 190 20.63 -15.44 -0.59
CA ARG A 190 20.06 -14.70 0.53
C ARG A 190 19.86 -13.27 0.12
N VAL A 191 18.75 -12.68 0.55
CA VAL A 191 18.49 -11.25 0.43
C VAL A 191 18.18 -10.68 1.80
N GLU A 192 18.82 -9.57 2.13
CA GLU A 192 18.56 -8.76 3.32
C GLU A 192 18.00 -7.41 2.89
N VAL A 193 17.03 -6.90 3.63
CA VAL A 193 16.37 -5.62 3.35
C VAL A 193 16.64 -4.65 4.47
N TYR A 194 17.02 -3.43 4.11
CA TYR A 194 17.35 -2.35 5.03
C TYR A 194 16.43 -1.15 4.78
N ASP A 195 16.01 -0.48 5.85
CA ASP A 195 15.34 0.82 5.77
C ASP A 195 16.35 1.95 5.51
N LYS A 196 15.84 3.17 5.31
CA LYS A 196 16.66 4.38 5.09
C LYS A 196 17.61 4.70 6.25
N GLN A 197 17.30 4.24 7.47
CA GLN A 197 18.13 4.41 8.66
C GLN A 197 19.24 3.34 8.76
N GLY A 198 19.24 2.34 7.88
CA GLY A 198 20.21 1.25 7.85
C GLY A 198 19.85 0.09 8.78
N ASN A 199 18.63 0.04 9.33
CA ASN A 199 18.18 -1.09 10.13
C ASN A 199 17.75 -2.23 9.20
N LYS A 200 18.13 -3.45 9.55
CA LYS A 200 17.62 -4.64 8.85
C LYS A 200 16.16 -4.87 9.21
N VAL A 201 15.27 -4.80 8.22
CA VAL A 201 13.83 -4.97 8.39
C VAL A 201 13.32 -6.33 7.94
N ALA A 202 14.03 -6.99 7.02
CA ALA A 202 13.69 -8.34 6.56
C ALA A 202 14.93 -9.11 6.10
N SER A 203 14.82 -10.44 6.08
CA SER A 203 15.83 -11.35 5.52
C SER A 203 15.13 -12.57 4.96
N LYS A 204 15.58 -13.05 3.80
CA LYS A 204 15.03 -14.23 3.16
C LYS A 204 16.12 -15.08 2.53
N ASP A 205 16.13 -16.36 2.89
CA ASP A 205 16.91 -17.38 2.21
C ASP A 205 16.09 -17.95 1.03
N LEU A 206 16.76 -18.14 -0.11
CA LEU A 206 16.22 -18.61 -1.38
C LEU A 206 17.15 -19.68 -1.99
N THR A 207 16.63 -20.42 -2.97
CA THR A 207 17.43 -21.38 -3.76
C THR A 207 17.41 -20.98 -5.24
N PRO A 208 18.36 -21.44 -6.08
CA PRO A 208 18.31 -21.18 -7.52
C PRO A 208 16.99 -21.61 -8.19
N GLU A 209 16.36 -22.69 -7.70
CA GLU A 209 15.08 -23.21 -8.20
C GLU A 209 13.87 -22.37 -7.74
N ALA A 210 14.01 -21.67 -6.61
CA ALA A 210 12.99 -20.82 -6.01
C ALA A 210 13.55 -19.41 -5.74
N ALA A 211 14.15 -18.80 -6.77
CA ALA A 211 14.91 -17.57 -6.67
C ALA A 211 14.07 -16.27 -6.63
N LYS A 212 12.74 -16.39 -6.55
CA LYS A 212 11.81 -15.26 -6.53
C LYS A 212 11.09 -15.17 -5.20
N TRP A 213 10.97 -13.95 -4.68
CA TRP A 213 10.30 -13.65 -3.42
C TRP A 213 9.41 -12.41 -3.57
N GLN A 214 8.18 -12.49 -3.06
CA GLN A 214 7.29 -11.34 -2.95
C GLN A 214 7.22 -10.85 -1.50
N THR A 215 7.30 -9.53 -1.33
CA THR A 215 7.19 -8.85 -0.04
C THR A 215 6.36 -7.58 -0.18
N LYS A 216 6.08 -6.90 0.93
CA LYS A 216 5.40 -5.60 0.97
C LYS A 216 5.88 -4.80 2.18
N PHE A 217 5.65 -3.50 2.16
CA PHE A 217 6.03 -2.59 3.23
C PHE A 217 4.83 -1.76 3.70
N ASP A 218 4.73 -1.58 5.00
CA ASP A 218 3.65 -0.83 5.67
C ASP A 218 4.06 0.61 6.01
N LYS A 219 5.33 0.95 5.82
CA LYS A 219 5.88 2.28 6.04
C LYS A 219 6.41 2.85 4.71
N PRO A 220 6.21 4.15 4.46
CA PRO A 220 6.77 4.80 3.30
C PRO A 220 8.27 5.07 3.48
N GLY A 221 8.96 5.27 2.35
CA GLY A 221 10.39 5.54 2.30
C GLY A 221 11.16 4.62 1.35
N GLU A 222 12.47 4.85 1.28
CA GLU A 222 13.39 4.05 0.48
C GLU A 222 13.82 2.78 1.26
N TYR A 223 13.82 1.64 0.55
CA TYR A 223 14.34 0.37 1.04
C TYR A 223 15.46 -0.15 0.13
N LEU A 224 16.53 -0.61 0.76
CA LEU A 224 17.71 -1.19 0.08
C LEU A 224 17.73 -2.70 0.28
N PHE A 225 17.75 -3.44 -0.82
CA PHE A 225 17.92 -4.88 -0.85
C PHE A 225 19.37 -5.21 -1.14
N LYS A 226 19.97 -6.09 -0.33
CA LYS A 226 21.31 -6.62 -0.53
C LYS A 226 21.23 -8.12 -0.71
N GLY A 227 21.57 -8.58 -1.90
CA GLY A 227 21.66 -9.99 -2.25
C GLY A 227 23.07 -10.53 -2.01
N VAL A 228 23.15 -11.80 -1.65
CA VAL A 228 24.38 -12.58 -1.64
C VAL A 228 24.09 -13.97 -2.20
N ALA A 229 24.96 -14.43 -3.10
CA ALA A 229 24.92 -15.79 -3.62
C ALA A 229 26.05 -16.61 -2.99
N ILE A 230 25.78 -17.83 -2.55
CA ILE A 230 26.79 -18.72 -1.98
C ILE A 230 27.12 -19.81 -2.98
N ASN A 231 28.40 -20.00 -3.32
CA ASN A 231 28.82 -21.03 -4.27
C ASN A 231 28.90 -22.44 -3.64
N PHE A 232 29.24 -23.42 -4.45
CA PHE A 232 29.35 -24.83 -4.02
C PHE A 232 30.45 -25.08 -2.98
N ALA A 233 31.38 -24.13 -2.80
CA ALA A 233 32.46 -24.17 -1.79
C ALA A 233 32.14 -23.38 -0.51
N ASP A 234 30.86 -23.00 -0.29
CA ASP A 234 30.43 -22.17 0.86
C ASP A 234 31.01 -20.76 0.88
N LYS A 235 31.47 -20.25 -0.28
CA LYS A 235 31.98 -18.88 -0.40
C LYS A 235 30.89 -17.95 -0.92
N ALA A 236 30.77 -16.79 -0.30
CA ALA A 236 29.89 -15.72 -0.74
C ALA A 236 30.40 -15.06 -2.02
N SER A 237 29.48 -14.62 -2.87
CA SER A 237 29.74 -13.76 -4.02
C SER A 237 30.41 -12.46 -3.58
N VAL A 238 31.43 -12.03 -4.32
CA VAL A 238 32.16 -10.79 -4.04
C VAL A 238 31.60 -9.59 -4.80
N ASN A 239 30.82 -9.82 -5.85
CA ASN A 239 30.24 -8.73 -6.62
C ASN A 239 29.10 -8.05 -5.84
N PRO A 240 28.97 -6.72 -5.93
CA PRO A 240 27.83 -6.02 -5.35
C PRO A 240 26.55 -6.48 -6.05
N CYS A 241 25.50 -6.66 -5.27
CA CYS A 241 24.24 -7.22 -5.72
C CYS A 241 23.13 -6.54 -4.92
N GLU A 242 22.73 -5.36 -5.39
CA GLU A 242 21.81 -4.48 -4.67
C GLU A 242 20.66 -4.04 -5.57
N GLY A 243 19.50 -3.83 -4.95
CA GLY A 243 18.31 -3.30 -5.59
C GLY A 243 17.58 -2.36 -4.63
N LYS A 244 16.80 -1.44 -5.16
CA LYS A 244 16.07 -0.46 -4.35
C LYS A 244 14.61 -0.40 -4.75
N VAL A 245 13.77 -0.07 -3.79
CA VAL A 245 12.39 0.35 -4.03
C VAL A 245 12.09 1.57 -3.18
N TYR A 246 11.27 2.46 -3.70
CA TYR A 246 10.72 3.59 -2.98
C TYR A 246 9.23 3.37 -2.72
N ILE A 247 8.82 3.45 -1.46
CA ILE A 247 7.42 3.34 -1.04
C ILE A 247 6.85 4.74 -0.83
N ASN A 248 5.84 5.09 -1.62
CA ASN A 248 5.26 6.43 -1.66
C ASN A 248 4.66 6.84 -0.32
N PHE A 249 4.87 8.09 0.10
CA PHE A 249 4.14 8.65 1.23
C PHE A 249 2.70 8.96 0.79
N PRO A 250 1.67 8.60 1.57
CA PRO A 250 0.31 8.96 1.23
C PRO A 250 0.08 10.46 1.43
N PRO A 251 -0.79 11.09 0.64
CA PRO A 251 -1.08 12.51 0.77
C PRO A 251 -1.81 12.80 2.09
N VAL A 252 -1.71 14.03 2.57
CA VAL A 252 -2.41 14.54 3.74
C VAL A 252 -3.55 15.43 3.28
N ALA A 253 -4.78 14.98 3.49
CA ALA A 253 -5.97 15.75 3.15
C ALA A 253 -6.36 16.73 4.27
N LYS A 254 -6.81 17.92 3.89
CA LYS A 254 -7.28 18.97 4.79
C LYS A 254 -8.51 19.63 4.18
N VAL A 255 -9.53 19.89 5.00
CA VAL A 255 -10.72 20.67 4.60
C VAL A 255 -11.03 21.77 5.60
N VAL A 256 -11.37 22.94 5.07
CA VAL A 256 -11.78 24.11 5.83
C VAL A 256 -13.15 24.56 5.29
N PRO A 257 -14.24 24.38 6.05
CA PRO A 257 -15.53 24.98 5.68
C PRO A 257 -15.51 26.49 5.92
N SER A 258 -16.27 27.25 5.14
CA SER A 258 -16.43 28.70 5.29
C SER A 258 -17.06 29.10 6.64
N CYS A 259 -17.75 28.17 7.30
CA CYS A 259 -18.30 28.30 8.64
C CYS A 259 -18.40 26.92 9.30
N THR A 260 -18.25 26.87 10.63
CA THR A 260 -18.60 25.70 11.44
C THR A 260 -19.99 25.87 12.05
N GLU A 261 -20.25 27.03 12.65
CA GLU A 261 -21.57 27.44 13.15
C GLU A 261 -22.27 28.33 12.10
N CYS A 262 -22.83 27.70 11.07
CA CYS A 262 -23.44 28.35 9.92
C CYS A 262 -24.83 28.93 10.26
N LYS A 263 -24.84 30.03 11.03
CA LYS A 263 -26.05 30.72 11.48
C LYS A 263 -26.79 31.39 10.33
N ASN A 264 -28.08 31.09 10.17
CA ASN A 264 -28.92 31.60 9.10
C ASN A 264 -28.37 31.27 7.69
N TYR A 265 -27.83 30.05 7.51
CA TYR A 265 -27.32 29.53 6.22
C TYR A 265 -28.28 28.59 5.49
N TYR A 266 -29.47 28.36 6.04
CA TYR A 266 -30.52 27.66 5.31
C TYR A 266 -30.77 28.32 3.94
N GLY A 267 -30.62 27.55 2.86
CA GLY A 267 -30.78 28.03 1.49
C GLY A 267 -29.66 28.97 1.00
N ARG A 268 -28.52 29.05 1.70
CA ARG A 268 -27.33 29.82 1.29
C ARG A 268 -26.14 28.90 0.99
N PRO A 269 -25.24 29.32 0.09
CA PRO A 269 -24.05 28.54 -0.22
C PRO A 269 -23.08 28.51 0.97
N ILE A 270 -22.47 27.35 1.16
CA ILE A 270 -21.35 27.08 2.07
C ILE A 270 -20.22 26.56 1.20
N THR A 271 -19.02 27.11 1.37
CA THR A 271 -17.84 26.70 0.61
C THR A 271 -16.98 25.78 1.47
N PHE A 272 -16.49 24.70 0.87
CA PHE A 272 -15.51 23.79 1.45
C PHE A 272 -14.21 23.94 0.67
N ASP A 273 -13.14 24.37 1.34
CA ASP A 273 -11.82 24.52 0.74
C ASP A 273 -10.91 23.40 1.20
N ALA A 274 -10.46 22.56 0.24
CA ALA A 274 -9.50 21.49 0.47
C ALA A 274 -8.13 21.76 -0.15
N SER A 275 -7.88 23.00 -0.61
CA SER A 275 -6.64 23.42 -1.26
C SER A 275 -5.42 23.36 -0.34
N GLY A 276 -5.63 23.26 0.98
CA GLY A 276 -4.58 23.01 1.97
C GLY A 276 -4.12 21.56 2.05
N SER A 277 -4.63 20.65 1.21
CA SER A 277 -4.16 19.27 1.11
C SER A 277 -2.78 19.22 0.43
N SER A 278 -1.89 18.36 0.91
CA SER A 278 -0.48 18.32 0.48
C SER A 278 0.05 16.90 0.45
N ASP A 279 1.03 16.63 -0.39
CA ASP A 279 1.70 15.34 -0.46
C ASP A 279 3.19 15.50 -0.11
N PRO A 280 3.77 14.71 0.82
CA PRO A 280 5.15 14.92 1.28
C PRO A 280 6.24 14.68 0.22
N ASP A 281 5.98 13.82 -0.77
CA ASP A 281 6.95 13.37 -1.77
C ASP A 281 6.41 13.40 -3.22
N GLY A 282 5.30 14.10 -3.42
CA GLY A 282 4.63 14.24 -4.70
C GLY A 282 3.69 15.45 -4.72
N GLU A 283 2.60 15.32 -5.48
CA GLU A 283 1.56 16.34 -5.57
C GLU A 283 0.16 15.73 -5.48
N VAL A 284 -0.75 16.43 -4.78
CA VAL A 284 -2.18 16.12 -4.81
C VAL A 284 -2.76 16.46 -6.19
N THR A 285 -3.29 15.46 -6.87
CA THR A 285 -3.88 15.56 -8.22
C THR A 285 -5.41 15.61 -8.21
N LYS A 286 -6.03 15.11 -7.14
CA LYS A 286 -7.49 14.98 -7.03
C LYS A 286 -7.93 15.01 -5.57
N VAL A 287 -9.04 15.66 -5.27
CA VAL A 287 -9.71 15.62 -3.97
C VAL A 287 -11.17 15.18 -4.16
N SER A 288 -11.61 14.21 -3.38
CA SER A 288 -13.02 13.82 -3.28
C SER A 288 -13.60 14.36 -1.99
N PHE A 289 -14.69 15.11 -2.11
CA PHE A 289 -15.51 15.61 -1.02
C PHE A 289 -16.72 14.70 -0.84
N GLU A 290 -17.07 14.41 0.41
CA GLU A 290 -18.29 13.70 0.78
C GLU A 290 -18.96 14.43 1.96
N LEU A 291 -20.19 14.87 1.74
CA LEU A 291 -21.02 15.52 2.75
C LEU A 291 -22.05 14.53 3.28
N THR A 292 -22.05 14.31 4.58
CA THR A 292 -22.97 13.41 5.28
C THR A 292 -23.84 14.15 6.29
N ASP A 293 -25.00 13.60 6.61
CA ASP A 293 -25.80 14.08 7.73
C ASP A 293 -25.34 13.49 9.08
N ASN A 294 -26.05 13.85 10.15
CA ASN A 294 -25.73 13.39 11.50
C ASN A 294 -25.89 11.87 11.71
N ASN A 295 -26.59 11.17 10.81
CA ASN A 295 -26.74 9.71 10.85
C ASN A 295 -25.69 9.00 9.98
N GLY A 296 -24.80 9.76 9.33
CA GLY A 296 -23.80 9.24 8.39
C GLY A 296 -24.36 8.95 7.00
N GLN A 297 -25.58 9.39 6.68
CA GLN A 297 -26.11 9.25 5.33
C GLN A 297 -25.43 10.26 4.40
N VAL A 298 -24.91 9.80 3.26
CA VAL A 298 -24.35 10.68 2.23
C VAL A 298 -25.46 11.54 1.63
N ILE A 299 -25.31 12.85 1.77
CA ILE A 299 -26.20 13.88 1.22
C ILE A 299 -25.75 14.25 -0.18
N ASP A 300 -24.44 14.41 -0.37
CA ASP A 300 -23.85 14.73 -1.67
C ASP A 300 -22.35 14.42 -1.68
N SER A 301 -21.77 14.35 -2.88
CA SER A 301 -20.34 14.13 -3.08
C SER A 301 -19.84 14.91 -4.30
N HIS A 302 -18.58 15.30 -4.28
CA HIS A 302 -17.94 16.00 -5.38
C HIS A 302 -16.50 15.54 -5.55
N VAL A 303 -16.00 15.55 -6.78
CA VAL A 303 -14.61 15.25 -7.09
C VAL A 303 -14.04 16.42 -7.86
N ASP A 304 -12.96 16.98 -7.33
CA ASP A 304 -12.25 18.10 -7.93
C ASP A 304 -10.84 17.63 -8.33
N THR A 305 -10.46 17.94 -9.57
CA THR A 305 -9.16 17.63 -10.16
C THR A 305 -8.39 18.89 -10.56
N GLN A 306 -8.93 20.08 -10.27
CA GLN A 306 -8.33 21.36 -10.62
C GLN A 306 -8.11 22.21 -9.37
N LYS A 307 -6.89 22.73 -9.20
CA LYS A 307 -6.59 23.66 -8.10
C LYS A 307 -7.15 25.06 -8.43
N PRO A 308 -7.70 25.81 -7.45
CA PRO A 308 -7.88 25.44 -6.04
C PRO A 308 -9.02 24.44 -5.83
N PHE A 309 -8.79 23.45 -4.96
CA PHE A 309 -9.77 22.39 -4.67
C PHE A 309 -10.89 22.93 -3.80
N THR A 310 -12.00 23.31 -4.42
CA THR A 310 -13.10 23.99 -3.73
C THR A 310 -14.45 23.43 -4.15
N TRP A 311 -15.36 23.32 -3.19
CA TRP A 311 -16.72 22.86 -3.45
C TRP A 311 -17.75 23.74 -2.75
N GLU A 312 -18.69 24.27 -3.52
CA GLU A 312 -19.81 25.05 -2.99
C GLU A 312 -21.07 24.19 -2.89
N LYS A 313 -21.73 24.24 -1.72
CA LYS A 313 -22.99 23.51 -1.48
C LYS A 313 -24.00 24.37 -0.73
N THR A 314 -25.24 24.35 -1.22
CA THR A 314 -26.40 24.94 -0.54
C THR A 314 -27.20 23.86 0.18
N LEU A 315 -27.55 24.10 1.44
CA LEU A 315 -28.30 23.17 2.29
C LEU A 315 -29.70 23.71 2.63
N TYR A 316 -30.72 22.90 2.34
CA TYR A 316 -32.15 23.21 2.59
C TYR A 316 -32.72 22.40 3.76
N LYS A 317 -31.85 21.98 4.69
CA LYS A 317 -32.19 21.23 5.90
C LYS A 317 -31.36 21.77 7.06
N GLU A 318 -32.01 22.04 8.18
CA GLU A 318 -31.32 22.41 9.43
C GLU A 318 -30.70 21.17 10.07
N GLY A 319 -29.61 21.36 10.81
CA GLY A 319 -28.96 20.30 11.59
C GLY A 319 -27.45 20.28 11.41
N THR A 320 -26.85 19.20 11.91
CA THR A 320 -25.41 18.96 11.84
C THR A 320 -25.08 18.09 10.63
N PHE A 321 -24.05 18.49 9.90
CA PHE A 321 -23.52 17.80 8.72
C PHE A 321 -22.01 17.61 8.89
N ASN A 322 -21.47 16.54 8.32
CA ASN A 322 -20.04 16.28 8.35
C ASN A 322 -19.50 16.30 6.93
N ILE A 323 -18.56 17.20 6.67
CA ILE A 323 -17.77 17.20 5.44
C ILE A 323 -16.52 16.37 5.66
N SER A 324 -16.25 15.45 4.73
CA SER A 324 -15.02 14.68 4.69
C SER A 324 -14.36 14.82 3.33
N VAL A 325 -13.03 14.81 3.32
CA VAL A 325 -12.23 14.85 2.09
C VAL A 325 -11.23 13.70 2.04
N THR A 326 -11.03 13.17 0.84
CA THR A 326 -9.97 12.20 0.52
C THR A 326 -9.13 12.79 -0.60
N ALA A 327 -7.85 13.03 -0.35
CA ALA A 327 -6.89 13.48 -1.35
C ALA A 327 -6.23 12.28 -2.03
N TYR A 328 -5.88 12.44 -3.30
CA TYR A 328 -5.14 11.46 -4.09
C TYR A 328 -3.91 12.12 -4.70
N ASP A 329 -2.78 11.44 -4.66
CA ASP A 329 -1.52 11.92 -5.22
C ASP A 329 -1.34 11.56 -6.71
N ASN A 330 -0.17 11.85 -7.26
CA ASN A 330 0.20 11.52 -8.64
C ASN A 330 0.61 10.05 -8.85
N ASP A 331 0.73 9.25 -7.79
CA ASP A 331 1.03 7.82 -7.80
C ASP A 331 -0.22 6.96 -7.50
N GLY A 332 -1.37 7.61 -7.32
CA GLY A 332 -2.66 7.00 -7.07
C GLY A 332 -2.94 6.63 -5.61
N ALA A 333 -2.04 6.96 -4.67
CA ALA A 333 -2.28 6.71 -3.25
C ALA A 333 -3.35 7.66 -2.71
N SER A 334 -4.06 7.21 -1.66
CA SER A 334 -5.12 7.97 -1.02
C SER A 334 -4.74 8.38 0.40
N SER A 335 -5.20 9.56 0.80
CA SER A 335 -5.00 10.05 2.16
C SER A 335 -5.78 9.23 3.19
N ALA A 336 -5.17 9.01 4.35
CA ALA A 336 -5.91 8.51 5.51
C ALA A 336 -6.91 9.54 6.04
N SER A 337 -7.98 9.05 6.70
CA SER A 337 -8.93 9.90 7.41
C SER A 337 -8.30 10.47 8.68
N THR A 338 -8.26 11.80 8.81
CA THR A 338 -7.75 12.52 9.99
C THR A 338 -8.78 13.55 10.50
N PRO A 339 -8.58 14.15 11.69
CA PRO A 339 -9.40 15.28 12.15
C PRO A 339 -9.33 16.53 11.27
N ASP A 340 -8.33 16.64 10.39
CA ASP A 340 -8.20 17.76 9.44
C ASP A 340 -8.84 17.47 8.10
N SER A 341 -8.96 16.19 7.73
CA SER A 341 -9.72 15.77 6.55
C SER A 341 -11.22 15.66 6.80
N LYS A 342 -11.69 15.93 8.03
CA LYS A 342 -13.11 15.87 8.43
C LYS A 342 -13.48 17.06 9.30
N LYS A 343 -14.57 17.76 8.97
CA LYS A 343 -15.12 18.84 9.80
C LYS A 343 -16.63 18.71 9.94
N SER A 344 -17.14 19.11 11.09
CA SER A 344 -18.58 19.18 11.35
C SER A 344 -19.06 20.62 11.20
N ILE A 345 -20.22 20.80 10.57
CA ILE A 345 -20.88 22.09 10.41
C ILE A 345 -22.32 21.98 10.92
N THR A 346 -22.82 23.04 11.55
CA THR A 346 -24.20 23.14 12.01
C THR A 346 -24.90 24.26 11.25
N VAL A 347 -25.96 23.91 10.52
CA VAL A 347 -26.76 24.85 9.73
C VAL A 347 -28.05 25.16 10.47
N THR A 348 -28.30 26.46 10.67
CA THR A 348 -29.56 26.96 11.24
C THR A 348 -30.23 27.94 10.29
N ARG A 349 -31.54 28.11 10.45
CA ARG A 349 -32.32 29.11 9.73
C ARG A 349 -32.68 30.30 10.62
N LYS A 350 -32.91 31.46 10.00
CA LYS A 350 -33.43 32.63 10.73
C LYS A 350 -34.86 32.35 11.18
N LYS A 351 -35.10 32.48 12.48
CA LYS A 351 -36.42 32.26 13.10
C LYS A 351 -37.07 33.54 13.54
N LEU A 352 -36.31 34.51 14.05
CA LEU A 352 -36.78 35.81 14.49
C LEU A 352 -36.48 36.88 13.44
N PHE A 353 -37.48 37.70 13.13
CA PHE A 353 -37.42 38.77 12.16
C PHE A 353 -38.02 40.02 12.79
N ASP A 354 -37.43 41.17 12.49
CA ASP A 354 -38.14 42.42 12.64
C ASP A 354 -39.17 42.52 11.51
N LEU A 355 -40.30 43.16 11.77
CA LEU A 355 -41.30 43.41 10.74
C LEU A 355 -41.81 44.84 10.77
N ILE A 356 -42.19 45.29 9.58
CA ILE A 356 -43.04 46.45 9.37
C ILE A 356 -44.27 46.02 8.57
N GLU A 357 -45.42 46.61 8.87
CA GLU A 357 -46.64 46.37 8.11
C GLU A 357 -47.51 47.62 8.05
N GLY A 358 -48.32 47.74 7.01
CA GLY A 358 -49.19 48.88 6.84
C GLY A 358 -50.13 48.71 5.66
N GLY A 359 -51.12 49.59 5.60
CA GLY A 359 -52.10 49.60 4.52
C GLY A 359 -53.38 50.35 4.88
N PRO A 360 -54.41 50.25 4.03
CA PRO A 360 -55.72 50.79 4.33
C PRO A 360 -56.44 49.95 5.38
N LEU A 361 -57.10 50.61 6.32
CA LEU A 361 -58.00 50.04 7.30
C LEU A 361 -59.35 50.75 7.21
N LEU A 362 -60.43 49.99 7.36
CA LEU A 362 -61.80 50.48 7.42
C LEU A 362 -62.33 50.19 8.82
N ALA A 363 -62.63 51.24 9.59
CA ALA A 363 -63.21 51.13 10.92
C ALA A 363 -64.71 51.41 10.87
N HIS A 364 -65.51 50.57 11.52
CA HIS A 364 -66.93 50.82 11.73
C HIS A 364 -67.14 51.69 12.97
N GLY A 365 -68.12 52.60 12.88
CA GLY A 365 -68.30 53.77 13.71
C GLY A 365 -69.76 54.20 13.80
N SER A 366 -69.97 55.50 14.05
CA SER A 366 -71.17 56.22 13.60
C SER A 366 -71.36 56.16 12.07
N SER A 367 -70.26 56.02 11.33
CA SER A 367 -70.19 55.68 9.90
C SER A 367 -69.02 54.72 9.66
N TYR A 368 -68.77 54.32 8.42
CA TYR A 368 -67.45 53.77 8.08
C TYR A 368 -66.43 54.90 7.89
N GLN A 369 -65.21 54.68 8.35
CA GLN A 369 -64.10 55.59 8.14
C GLN A 369 -62.84 54.84 7.73
N THR A 370 -62.20 55.35 6.67
CA THR A 370 -60.92 54.85 6.19
C THR A 370 -59.78 55.43 7.01
N TYR A 371 -58.82 54.58 7.34
CA TYR A 371 -57.57 54.86 8.02
C TYR A 371 -56.41 54.39 7.13
N ILE A 372 -55.27 55.05 7.28
CA ILE A 372 -53.97 54.46 6.91
C ILE A 372 -53.30 54.05 8.20
N TYR A 373 -52.92 52.78 8.29
CA TYR A 373 -52.21 52.26 9.47
C TYR A 373 -50.79 51.85 9.13
N PHE A 374 -49.93 51.94 10.14
CA PHE A 374 -48.57 51.46 10.12
C PHE A 374 -48.24 50.83 11.47
N ARG A 375 -47.67 49.63 11.45
CA ARG A 375 -47.25 48.87 12.64
C ARG A 375 -45.85 48.35 12.45
N THR A 376 -45.10 48.28 13.53
CA THR A 376 -43.81 47.60 13.61
C THR A 376 -43.92 46.44 14.57
N GLY A 377 -43.02 45.49 14.51
CA GLY A 377 -43.13 44.32 15.36
C GLY A 377 -42.05 43.28 15.18
N LEU A 378 -42.35 42.10 15.70
CA LEU A 378 -41.54 40.91 15.59
C LEU A 378 -42.36 39.77 14.97
N PHE A 379 -41.71 39.03 14.10
CA PHE A 379 -42.21 37.78 13.55
C PHE A 379 -41.26 36.68 14.02
N THR A 380 -41.80 35.56 14.53
CA THR A 380 -40.97 34.41 14.90
C THR A 380 -41.55 33.09 14.43
N TRP A 381 -40.71 32.23 13.85
CA TRP A 381 -41.04 30.83 13.57
C TRP A 381 -40.94 29.99 14.85
N ILE A 382 -42.06 29.38 15.25
CA ILE A 382 -42.09 28.37 16.31
C ILE A 382 -41.78 27.00 15.70
N ASN A 383 -42.52 26.65 14.65
CA ASN A 383 -42.25 25.52 13.78
C ASN A 383 -42.10 26.08 12.37
N PRO A 384 -40.88 26.13 11.82
CA PRO A 384 -40.65 26.77 10.53
C PRO A 384 -41.58 26.26 9.42
N ASP A 385 -42.09 27.20 8.61
CA ASP A 385 -43.04 26.98 7.51
C ASP A 385 -44.40 26.39 7.92
N LYS A 386 -44.66 26.23 9.22
CA LYS A 386 -45.92 25.67 9.76
C LYS A 386 -46.60 26.60 10.75
N ILE A 387 -45.89 27.04 11.78
CA ILE A 387 -46.44 27.86 12.87
C ILE A 387 -45.50 29.02 13.16
N SER A 388 -46.06 30.22 13.19
CA SER A 388 -45.34 31.45 13.57
C SER A 388 -46.13 32.26 14.59
N LEU A 389 -45.45 33.16 15.28
CA LEU A 389 -46.07 34.23 16.06
C LEU A 389 -45.73 35.58 15.44
N THR A 390 -46.70 36.48 15.44
CA THR A 390 -46.50 37.88 15.07
C THR A 390 -46.91 38.76 16.25
N PHE A 391 -46.05 39.68 16.66
CA PHE A 391 -46.38 40.72 17.63
C PHE A 391 -46.19 42.07 16.95
N THR A 392 -47.25 42.85 16.79
CA THR A 392 -47.16 44.16 16.12
C THR A 392 -47.87 45.24 16.93
N ALA A 393 -47.33 46.46 16.87
CA ALA A 393 -47.95 47.63 17.46
C ALA A 393 -47.68 48.87 16.61
N GLY A 394 -48.59 49.82 16.62
CA GLY A 394 -48.45 51.04 15.83
C GLY A 394 -49.70 51.90 15.84
N ALA A 395 -49.83 52.74 14.84
CA ALA A 395 -50.87 53.77 14.78
C ALA A 395 -51.67 53.71 13.47
N GLY A 396 -52.91 54.19 13.54
CA GLY A 396 -53.77 54.45 12.39
C GLY A 396 -54.23 55.90 12.40
N ALA A 397 -54.09 56.59 11.27
CA ALA A 397 -54.59 57.95 11.06
C ALA A 397 -55.85 57.92 10.18
N PRO A 398 -56.98 58.54 10.60
CA PRO A 398 -58.18 58.56 9.79
C PRO A 398 -58.05 59.57 8.64
N LEU A 399 -58.66 59.27 7.49
CA LEU A 399 -58.72 60.19 6.35
C LEU A 399 -59.69 61.38 6.57
N LYS A 400 -60.58 61.30 7.56
CA LYS A 400 -61.44 62.40 8.01
C LYS A 400 -61.23 62.65 9.50
N GLY A 401 -61.29 63.91 9.91
CA GLY A 401 -61.14 64.32 11.30
C GLY A 401 -62.38 64.03 12.16
N SER A 402 -62.61 64.86 13.18
CA SER A 402 -63.71 64.74 14.14
C SER A 402 -65.03 64.29 13.49
N PRO A 403 -65.73 63.27 14.04
CA PRO A 403 -65.56 62.71 15.39
C PRO A 403 -64.47 61.63 15.52
N TRP A 404 -63.81 61.26 14.42
CA TRP A 404 -62.79 60.21 14.34
C TRP A 404 -61.45 60.68 14.88
N LYS A 405 -60.73 59.75 15.53
CA LYS A 405 -59.43 60.00 16.17
C LYS A 405 -58.37 59.06 15.61
N ALA A 406 -57.11 59.49 15.71
CA ALA A 406 -55.99 58.58 15.54
C ALA A 406 -56.10 57.44 16.56
N ILE A 407 -55.80 56.23 16.10
CA ILE A 407 -55.87 55.02 16.90
C ILE A 407 -54.47 54.43 17.09
N MET A 408 -54.23 53.81 18.23
CA MET A 408 -53.14 52.86 18.40
C MET A 408 -53.72 51.45 18.27
N LEU A 409 -52.97 50.61 17.57
CA LEU A 409 -53.28 49.21 17.32
C LEU A 409 -52.14 48.37 17.89
N ALA A 410 -52.46 47.30 18.60
CA ALA A 410 -51.50 46.27 18.96
C ALA A 410 -52.13 44.89 18.75
N GLU A 411 -51.32 43.88 18.47
CA GLU A 411 -51.76 42.49 18.37
C GLU A 411 -50.66 41.47 18.66
N LEU A 412 -51.11 40.28 19.06
CA LEU A 412 -50.30 39.09 19.16
C LEU A 412 -51.05 37.96 18.45
N LEU A 413 -50.54 37.49 17.32
CA LEU A 413 -51.21 36.49 16.50
C LEU A 413 -50.38 35.20 16.44
N ALA A 414 -51.04 34.06 16.59
CA ALA A 414 -50.51 32.78 16.17
C ALA A 414 -50.97 32.51 14.74
N ASN A 415 -50.03 32.22 13.83
CA ASN A 415 -50.32 31.98 12.43
C ASN A 415 -49.98 30.54 12.04
N ALA A 416 -50.97 29.83 11.51
CA ALA A 416 -50.82 28.53 10.86
C ALA A 416 -50.58 28.74 9.36
N HIS A 417 -49.54 28.11 8.82
CA HIS A 417 -49.10 28.23 7.43
C HIS A 417 -49.40 26.96 6.63
N PHE A 418 -49.84 27.15 5.39
CA PHE A 418 -50.23 26.11 4.43
C PHE A 418 -49.61 26.47 3.08
N GLY A 419 -48.31 26.18 2.94
CA GLY A 419 -47.52 26.69 1.82
C GLY A 419 -47.38 28.21 1.91
N ASN A 420 -47.79 28.92 0.85
CA ASN A 420 -47.74 30.39 0.85
C ASN A 420 -48.92 31.02 1.60
N PHE A 421 -50.01 30.30 1.86
CA PHE A 421 -51.16 30.83 2.59
C PHE A 421 -50.96 30.71 4.09
N TYR A 422 -51.51 31.65 4.87
CA TYR A 422 -51.57 31.51 6.32
C TYR A 422 -52.88 32.03 6.90
N LEU A 423 -53.26 31.46 8.04
CA LEU A 423 -54.36 31.90 8.88
C LEU A 423 -53.81 32.33 10.24
N GLY A 424 -53.98 33.59 10.58
CA GLY A 424 -53.60 34.18 11.86
C GLY A 424 -54.80 34.37 12.76
N ALA A 425 -54.66 34.10 14.06
CA ALA A 425 -55.67 34.43 15.05
C ALA A 425 -55.03 34.81 16.38
N GLY A 426 -55.65 35.75 17.11
CA GLY A 426 -55.19 36.12 18.43
C GLY A 426 -55.83 37.39 18.98
N PRO A 427 -55.41 37.83 20.18
CA PRO A 427 -55.87 39.09 20.76
C PRO A 427 -55.24 40.30 20.06
N GLY A 428 -56.04 41.36 19.96
CA GLY A 428 -55.61 42.70 19.61
C GLY A 428 -56.09 43.72 20.63
N PHE A 429 -55.56 44.93 20.54
CA PHE A 429 -56.03 46.08 21.29
C PHE A 429 -56.15 47.28 20.37
N THR A 430 -57.26 48.01 20.50
CA THR A 430 -57.47 49.27 19.77
C THR A 430 -57.86 50.38 20.75
N THR A 431 -57.20 51.53 20.65
CA THR A 431 -57.63 52.73 21.37
C THR A 431 -58.93 53.30 20.80
N LYS A 432 -59.50 54.31 21.47
CA LYS A 432 -60.77 54.94 21.09
C LYS A 432 -60.72 55.50 19.68
N GLU A 433 -61.50 54.92 18.76
CA GLU A 433 -61.59 55.35 17.36
C GLU A 433 -62.45 56.61 17.16
N GLU A 434 -63.43 56.85 18.03
CA GLU A 434 -64.38 57.96 17.95
C GLU A 434 -64.62 58.58 19.33
N THR A 435 -65.02 59.84 19.36
CA THR A 435 -65.49 60.50 20.59
C THR A 435 -66.70 59.74 21.16
N GLY A 436 -66.68 59.45 22.46
CA GLY A 436 -67.73 58.68 23.16
C GLY A 436 -67.51 57.17 23.18
N ARG A 437 -66.58 56.62 22.40
CA ARG A 437 -66.25 55.19 22.41
C ARG A 437 -65.18 54.81 23.44
N LYS A 438 -65.09 53.51 23.74
CA LYS A 438 -64.11 52.92 24.67
C LYS A 438 -62.98 52.24 23.90
N ALA A 439 -61.76 52.35 24.41
CA ALA A 439 -60.65 51.48 24.00
C ALA A 439 -60.94 50.06 24.50
N GLY A 440 -60.36 49.04 23.86
CA GLY A 440 -60.61 47.67 24.28
C GLY A 440 -59.85 46.63 23.49
N VAL A 441 -60.04 45.39 23.95
CA VAL A 441 -59.49 44.19 23.34
C VAL A 441 -60.35 43.80 22.14
N ASP A 442 -59.70 43.25 21.12
CA ASP A 442 -60.31 42.72 19.90
C ASP A 442 -59.90 41.25 19.73
N GLY A 443 -60.80 40.44 19.18
CA GLY A 443 -60.43 39.17 18.54
C GLY A 443 -60.00 39.49 17.11
N VAL A 444 -58.75 39.16 16.77
CA VAL A 444 -58.17 39.46 15.46
C VAL A 444 -58.01 38.17 14.68
N GLY A 445 -58.48 38.18 13.43
CA GLY A 445 -58.24 37.14 12.45
C GLY A 445 -57.52 37.71 11.23
N GLN A 446 -56.52 37.00 10.72
CA GLN A 446 -55.84 37.32 9.47
C GLN A 446 -55.92 36.14 8.51
N ILE A 447 -56.13 36.42 7.23
CA ILE A 447 -55.83 35.51 6.12
C ILE A 447 -54.79 36.19 5.25
N GLY A 448 -53.66 35.53 5.02
CA GLY A 448 -52.58 36.12 4.25
C GLY A 448 -51.92 35.17 3.27
N TYR A 449 -51.13 35.76 2.39
CA TYR A 449 -50.35 35.10 1.37
C TYR A 449 -48.92 35.64 1.37
N THR A 450 -47.95 34.73 1.48
CA THR A 450 -46.53 35.02 1.39
C THR A 450 -46.13 35.13 -0.07
N ILE A 451 -45.73 36.33 -0.48
CA ILE A 451 -45.36 36.68 -1.85
C ILE A 451 -43.93 36.23 -2.15
N PHE A 452 -43.04 36.43 -1.17
CA PHE A 452 -41.63 36.15 -1.27
C PHE A 452 -41.11 35.66 0.07
N ASN A 453 -40.28 34.62 0.05
CA ASN A 453 -39.58 34.11 1.22
C ASN A 453 -38.24 33.52 0.78
N ASN A 454 -37.14 34.15 1.18
CA ASN A 454 -35.79 33.61 0.99
C ASN A 454 -35.13 33.21 2.32
N TYR A 455 -35.94 33.00 3.36
CA TYR A 455 -35.54 32.59 4.71
C TYR A 455 -34.73 33.63 5.50
N LEU A 456 -34.28 34.70 4.86
CA LEU A 456 -33.72 35.89 5.51
C LEU A 456 -34.70 37.06 5.53
N LYS A 457 -35.58 37.11 4.53
CA LYS A 457 -36.58 38.15 4.31
C LYS A 457 -37.87 37.52 3.80
N MET A 458 -39.00 38.06 4.25
CA MET A 458 -40.33 37.62 3.83
C MET A 458 -41.22 38.82 3.53
N SER A 459 -42.01 38.73 2.46
CA SER A 459 -43.04 39.72 2.13
C SER A 459 -44.39 39.03 2.06
N GLN A 460 -45.39 39.62 2.71
CA GLN A 460 -46.73 39.05 2.81
C GLN A 460 -47.78 40.12 2.49
N ILE A 461 -48.90 39.69 1.89
CA ILE A 461 -50.15 40.44 1.87
C ILE A 461 -51.16 39.75 2.76
N PHE A 462 -52.03 40.51 3.42
CA PHE A 462 -53.08 39.93 4.24
C PHE A 462 -54.35 40.77 4.28
N PHE A 463 -55.46 40.10 4.51
CA PHE A 463 -56.69 40.68 5.00
C PHE A 463 -56.82 40.41 6.49
N GLU A 464 -57.22 41.42 7.25
CA GLU A 464 -57.41 41.37 8.69
C GLU A 464 -58.85 41.76 9.04
N PHE A 465 -59.47 41.01 9.95
CA PHE A 465 -60.72 41.36 10.58
C PHE A 465 -60.51 41.47 12.10
N ARG A 466 -60.98 42.56 12.70
CA ARG A 466 -60.97 42.79 14.15
C ARG A 466 -62.39 42.85 14.68
N ALA A 467 -62.76 41.89 15.52
CA ALA A 467 -64.02 41.84 16.23
C ALA A 467 -63.86 42.38 17.66
N PRO A 468 -64.62 43.40 18.08
CA PRO A 468 -64.50 43.95 19.44
C PRO A 468 -64.98 42.96 20.51
N ILE A 469 -64.22 42.81 21.59
CA ILE A 469 -64.59 41.98 22.76
C ILE A 469 -65.01 42.90 23.91
N GLY A 470 -66.21 42.70 24.45
CA GLY A 470 -66.75 43.53 25.53
C GLY A 470 -67.16 44.96 25.10
N ARG A 471 -67.27 45.21 23.79
CA ARG A 471 -67.82 46.44 23.17
C ARG A 471 -68.83 46.05 22.08
N THR A 472 -69.59 47.01 21.56
CA THR A 472 -70.56 46.75 20.48
C THR A 472 -69.86 46.32 19.21
N PHE A 473 -70.48 45.41 18.44
CA PHE A 473 -69.94 44.93 17.16
C PHE A 473 -69.75 46.06 16.13
N ASP A 474 -70.45 47.18 16.29
CA ASP A 474 -70.25 48.43 15.52
C ASP A 474 -68.87 49.08 15.69
N SER A 475 -67.95 48.44 16.43
CA SER A 475 -66.54 48.85 16.59
C SER A 475 -65.56 47.95 15.81
N HIS A 476 -66.08 47.06 14.94
CA HIS A 476 -65.27 46.17 14.11
C HIS A 476 -64.43 46.91 13.09
N LYS A 477 -63.35 46.26 12.63
CA LYS A 477 -62.40 46.83 11.67
C LYS A 477 -62.00 45.79 10.65
N MET A 478 -61.75 46.24 9.43
CA MET A 478 -61.22 45.44 8.33
C MET A 478 -59.97 46.11 7.80
N ALA A 479 -58.91 45.36 7.49
CA ALA A 479 -57.72 45.94 6.89
C ALA A 479 -57.16 45.07 5.78
N ILE A 480 -56.50 45.71 4.81
CA ILE A 480 -55.59 45.05 3.89
C ILE A 480 -54.20 45.53 4.28
N GLY A 481 -53.27 44.61 4.46
CA GLY A 481 -51.91 44.91 4.87
C GLY A 481 -50.89 44.33 3.91
N PHE A 482 -49.81 45.09 3.71
CA PHE A 482 -48.53 44.55 3.28
C PHE A 482 -47.62 44.44 4.49
N ARG A 483 -46.99 43.29 4.70
CA ARG A 483 -46.01 43.02 5.75
C ARG A 483 -44.66 42.67 5.14
N TYR A 484 -43.60 43.24 5.68
CA TYR A 484 -42.23 42.92 5.33
C TYR A 484 -41.46 42.53 6.59
N CYS A 485 -40.92 41.31 6.60
CA CYS A 485 -40.07 40.77 7.65
C CYS A 485 -38.62 40.75 7.16
N PHE A 486 -37.65 41.25 7.93
CA PHE A 486 -36.25 41.42 7.49
C PHE A 486 -35.19 40.94 8.48
#